data_AF-A0A1G3RNN8-F1
#
_entry.id   AF-A0A1G3RNN8-F1
#
_cell.length_a   1.000
_cell.length_b   1.000
_cell.length_c   1.000
_cell.angle_alpha   90.00
_cell.angle_beta   90.00
_cell.angle_gamma   90.00
#
_symmetry.space_group_name_H-M   'P 1'
#
loop_
_entity.id
_entity.type
_entity.pdbx_description
1 polymer ?
#
loop_
_entity_poly.entity_id
_entity_poly.type
_entity_poly.pdbx_seq_one_letter_code
_entity_poly.pdbx_strand_id
1 'polypeptide(L)'
;MNRLIRPALFLSLLLVLLATAVCNLAAQATTTTLGTQVTANPLPEPYGTEEFPPWTFSLRRFEIVSLGAFPVLLFYSRIALDTGRYMGNGFDSSYAPWPFRNEFSYNPDSDEQWLAVKVAVGLSLGVGVLDYFLLARRKARQQVPVDAAPLNSLRP
;
A
#
# COMPACT_ATOMS: atom_id res chain seq x y z
N MET A 1 -39.33 1.34 5.39
CA MET A 1 -38.24 2.20 4.86
C MET A 1 -37.07 1.40 4.26
N ASN A 2 -37.30 0.32 3.49
CA ASN A 2 -36.22 -0.56 2.98
C ASN A 2 -36.11 -0.63 1.44
N ARG A 3 -36.72 0.31 0.70
CA ARG A 3 -36.72 0.27 -0.78
C ARG A 3 -35.58 1.07 -1.44
N LEU A 4 -34.81 1.86 -0.67
CA LEU A 4 -33.75 2.74 -1.18
C LEU A 4 -32.32 2.20 -1.01
N ILE A 5 -32.12 1.13 -0.22
CA ILE A 5 -30.78 0.56 0.06
C ILE A 5 -30.33 -0.39 -1.07
N ARG A 6 -31.28 -1.06 -1.73
CA ARG A 6 -31.01 -1.98 -2.84
C ARG A 6 -30.37 -1.30 -4.07
N PRO A 7 -30.86 -0.16 -4.59
CA PRO A 7 -30.23 0.46 -5.76
C PRO A 7 -28.85 1.06 -5.47
N ALA A 8 -28.59 1.52 -4.25
CA ALA A 8 -27.29 2.09 -3.87
C ALA A 8 -26.16 1.04 -3.84
N LEU A 9 -26.45 -0.17 -3.37
CA LEU A 9 -25.51 -1.31 -3.40
C LEU A 9 -25.22 -1.80 -4.82
N PHE A 10 -26.23 -1.82 -5.69
CA PHE A 10 -26.05 -2.15 -7.10
C PHE A 10 -25.24 -1.07 -7.83
N LEU A 11 -25.43 0.20 -7.49
CA LEU A 11 -24.68 1.31 -8.09
C LEU A 11 -23.22 1.32 -7.63
N SER A 12 -22.92 1.01 -6.36
CA SER A 12 -21.54 0.85 -5.89
C SER A 12 -20.85 -0.37 -6.50
N LEU A 13 -21.57 -1.50 -6.65
CA LEU A 13 -21.03 -2.70 -7.30
C LEU A 13 -20.76 -2.44 -8.79
N LEU A 14 -21.66 -1.72 -9.48
CA LEU A 14 -21.52 -1.33 -10.88
C LEU A 14 -20.38 -0.32 -11.07
N LEU A 15 -20.17 0.61 -10.13
CA LEU A 15 -19.06 1.57 -10.18
C LEU A 15 -17.70 0.89 -9.94
N VAL A 16 -17.64 -0.12 -9.06
CA VAL A 16 -16.44 -0.96 -8.86
C VAL A 16 -16.16 -1.84 -10.08
N LEU A 17 -17.19 -2.40 -10.74
CA LEU A 17 -17.06 -3.16 -11.98
C LEU A 17 -16.65 -2.30 -13.18
N LEU A 18 -17.10 -1.04 -13.23
CA LEU A 18 -16.66 -0.08 -14.25
C LEU A 18 -15.21 0.36 -14.04
N ALA A 19 -14.78 0.57 -12.80
CA ALA A 19 -13.40 0.93 -12.49
C ALA A 19 -12.41 -0.19 -12.84
N THR A 20 -12.78 -1.47 -12.66
CA THR A 20 -11.94 -2.62 -13.08
C THR A 20 -11.95 -2.84 -14.59
N ALA A 21 -13.03 -2.50 -15.30
CA ALA A 21 -13.09 -2.58 -16.77
C ALA A 21 -12.20 -1.51 -17.45
N VAL A 22 -12.15 -0.28 -16.93
CA VAL A 22 -11.34 0.81 -17.50
C VAL A 22 -9.83 0.52 -17.37
N CYS A 23 -9.40 -0.18 -16.31
CA CYS A 23 -8.00 -0.62 -16.17
C CYS A 23 -7.57 -1.67 -17.20
N ASN A 24 -8.49 -2.50 -17.70
CA ASN A 24 -8.17 -3.53 -18.70
C ASN A 24 -8.18 -3.00 -20.14
N LEU A 25 -8.78 -1.82 -20.40
CA LEU A 25 -8.87 -1.26 -21.75
C LEU A 25 -7.62 -0.45 -22.15
N ALA A 26 -6.87 0.08 -21.19
CA ALA A 26 -5.58 0.75 -21.45
C ALA A 26 -4.42 -0.22 -21.73
N ALA A 27 -4.66 -1.54 -21.61
CA ALA A 27 -3.64 -2.57 -21.78
C ALA A 27 -3.57 -3.18 -23.20
N GLN A 28 -4.37 -2.69 -24.16
CA GLN A 28 -4.30 -3.16 -25.55
C GLN A 28 -3.47 -2.22 -26.41
N ALA A 29 -2.15 -2.31 -26.28
CA ALA A 29 -1.25 -1.90 -27.35
C ALA A 29 -1.20 -3.06 -28.37
N THR A 30 -2.10 -3.01 -29.36
CA THR A 30 -1.99 -3.86 -30.55
C THR A 30 -0.88 -3.32 -31.44
N THR A 31 0.26 -3.99 -31.46
CA THR A 31 1.25 -3.86 -32.55
C THR A 31 1.32 -5.19 -33.28
N THR A 32 0.59 -5.27 -34.39
CA THR A 32 0.77 -6.30 -35.41
C THR A 32 2.02 -5.95 -36.23
N THR A 33 3.09 -6.71 -36.07
CA THR A 33 4.23 -6.72 -37.00
C THR A 33 4.41 -8.13 -37.53
N LEU A 34 4.14 -8.29 -38.83
CA LEU A 34 4.35 -9.52 -39.59
C LEU A 34 5.85 -9.74 -39.82
N GLY A 35 6.34 -10.88 -39.31
CA GLY A 35 7.40 -11.68 -39.93
C GLY A 35 8.82 -11.11 -39.88
N THR A 36 9.66 -11.71 -39.02
CA THR A 36 10.98 -12.25 -39.40
C THR A 36 11.35 -13.30 -38.34
N GLN A 37 11.40 -14.57 -38.74
CA GLN A 37 11.82 -15.68 -37.90
C GLN A 37 13.36 -15.68 -37.84
N VAL A 38 13.92 -15.28 -36.70
CA VAL A 38 15.32 -15.54 -36.34
C VAL A 38 15.29 -16.45 -35.12
N THR A 39 15.75 -17.69 -35.33
CA THR A 39 16.04 -18.76 -34.35
C THR A 39 15.55 -18.49 -32.92
N ALA A 40 14.29 -18.87 -32.67
CA ALA A 40 13.64 -18.68 -31.38
C ALA A 40 14.32 -19.51 -30.29
N ASN A 41 14.96 -18.83 -29.34
CA ASN A 41 15.14 -19.40 -28.01
C ASN A 41 13.72 -19.71 -27.48
N PRO A 42 13.39 -20.98 -27.16
CA PRO A 42 12.04 -21.37 -26.75
C PRO A 42 11.63 -20.82 -25.38
N LEU A 43 12.56 -20.20 -24.66
CA LEU A 43 12.32 -19.56 -23.38
C LEU A 43 11.99 -18.07 -23.60
N PRO A 44 10.97 -17.53 -22.90
CA PRO A 44 10.78 -16.10 -22.81
C PRO A 44 12.07 -15.45 -22.31
N GLU A 45 12.55 -14.42 -23.00
CA GLU A 45 13.70 -13.67 -22.52
C GLU A 45 13.33 -12.96 -21.20
N PRO A 46 14.24 -12.92 -20.21
CA PRO A 46 14.02 -12.17 -18.99
C PRO A 46 13.79 -10.69 -19.30
N TYR A 47 12.77 -10.09 -18.71
CA TYR A 47 12.45 -8.67 -18.89
C TYR A 47 13.67 -7.78 -18.65
N GLY A 48 13.93 -6.89 -19.61
CA GLY A 48 15.03 -5.93 -19.56
C GLY A 48 14.73 -4.76 -18.62
N THR A 49 15.77 -4.14 -18.07
CA THR A 49 15.65 -2.91 -17.25
C THR A 49 15.14 -1.71 -18.05
N GLU A 50 15.34 -1.71 -19.37
CA GLU A 50 14.91 -0.65 -20.29
C GLU A 50 13.44 -0.74 -20.70
N GLU A 51 12.80 -1.89 -20.47
CA GLU A 51 11.49 -2.22 -21.05
C GLU A 51 10.33 -1.50 -20.34
N PHE A 52 10.53 -1.14 -19.07
CA PHE A 52 9.55 -0.43 -18.26
C PHE A 52 10.09 0.91 -17.74
N PRO A 53 9.26 1.96 -17.71
CA PRO A 53 9.68 3.24 -17.13
C PRO A 53 10.08 3.10 -15.66
N PRO A 54 11.15 3.77 -15.18
CA PRO A 54 11.66 3.64 -13.81
C PRO A 54 10.65 3.93 -12.69
N TRP A 55 9.66 4.78 -12.97
CA TRP A 55 8.60 5.14 -12.01
C TRP A 55 7.67 3.97 -11.68
N THR A 56 7.51 3.01 -12.60
CA THR A 56 6.64 1.83 -12.42
C THR A 56 7.15 0.93 -11.30
N PHE A 57 8.47 0.76 -11.18
CA PHE A 57 9.09 0.02 -10.08
C PHE A 57 8.90 0.72 -8.74
N SER A 58 8.97 2.04 -8.72
CA SER A 58 8.68 2.83 -7.53
C SER A 58 7.21 2.72 -7.10
N LEU A 59 6.28 2.76 -8.06
CA LEU A 59 4.85 2.61 -7.77
C LEU A 59 4.53 1.20 -7.24
N ARG A 60 5.09 0.15 -7.88
CA ARG A 60 4.94 -1.23 -7.41
C ARG A 60 5.42 -1.38 -5.96
N ARG A 61 6.58 -0.80 -5.64
CA ARG A 61 7.11 -0.86 -4.28
C ARG A 61 6.25 -0.09 -3.28
N PHE A 62 5.74 1.08 -3.68
CA PHE A 62 4.81 1.85 -2.88
C PHE A 62 3.55 1.04 -2.55
N GLU A 63 2.96 0.38 -3.55
CA GLU A 63 1.78 -0.48 -3.38
C GLU A 63 2.06 -1.64 -2.40
N ILE A 64 3.16 -2.36 -2.61
CA ILE A 64 3.56 -3.47 -1.73
C ILE A 64 3.71 -3.01 -0.27
N VAL A 65 4.40 -1.88 -0.05
CA VAL A 65 4.67 -1.37 1.30
C VAL A 65 3.39 -0.86 1.96
N SER A 66 2.58 -0.08 1.25
CA SER A 66 1.33 0.49 1.78
C SER A 66 0.31 -0.61 2.08
N LEU A 67 -0.03 -1.45 1.08
CA LEU A 67 -0.98 -2.54 1.27
C LEU A 67 -0.49 -3.56 2.31
N GLY A 68 0.82 -3.83 2.36
CA GLY A 68 1.41 -4.71 3.37
C GLY A 68 1.35 -4.13 4.79
N ALA A 69 1.50 -2.82 4.95
CA ALA A 69 1.43 -2.16 6.26
C ALA A 69 -0.02 -1.99 6.77
N PHE A 70 -1.01 -1.98 5.88
CA PHE A 70 -2.41 -1.73 6.22
C PHE A 70 -2.98 -2.61 7.35
N PRO A 71 -2.92 -3.96 7.31
CA PRO A 71 -3.53 -4.79 8.36
C PRO A 71 -2.89 -4.57 9.74
N VAL A 72 -1.58 -4.34 9.78
CA VAL A 72 -0.84 -4.05 11.01
C VAL A 72 -1.29 -2.71 11.58
N LEU A 73 -1.33 -1.67 10.74
CA LEU A 73 -1.76 -0.34 11.16
C LEU A 73 -3.25 -0.29 11.54
N LEU A 74 -4.10 -1.08 10.89
CA LEU A 74 -5.50 -1.22 11.28
C LEU A 74 -5.64 -1.76 12.69
N PHE A 75 -4.89 -2.82 13.02
CA PHE A 75 -4.88 -3.37 14.36
C PHE A 75 -4.44 -2.32 15.40
N TYR A 76 -3.31 -1.63 15.17
CA TYR A 76 -2.83 -0.59 16.09
C TYR A 76 -3.76 0.62 16.17
N SER A 77 -4.39 1.02 15.07
CA SER A 77 -5.33 2.15 15.07
C SER A 77 -6.54 1.87 15.98
N ARG A 78 -7.07 0.65 15.96
CA ARG A 78 -8.17 0.23 16.84
C ARG A 78 -7.76 0.28 18.31
N ILE A 79 -6.58 -0.27 18.64
CA ILE A 79 -6.06 -0.24 20.00
C ILE A 79 -5.81 1.21 20.45
N ALA A 80 -5.24 2.05 19.60
CA ALA A 80 -4.97 3.45 19.92
C ALA A 80 -6.24 4.24 20.18
N LEU A 81 -7.30 4.04 19.38
CA LEU A 81 -8.60 4.68 19.59
C LEU A 81 -9.27 4.19 20.87
N ASP A 82 -9.29 2.87 21.09
CA ASP A 82 -9.80 2.29 22.34
C ASP A 82 -9.06 2.85 23.57
N THR A 83 -7.73 2.92 23.51
CA THR A 83 -6.90 3.43 24.60
C THR A 83 -7.12 4.92 24.82
N GLY A 84 -7.22 5.71 23.75
CA GLY A 84 -7.52 7.13 23.82
C GLY A 84 -8.88 7.39 24.48
N ARG A 85 -9.89 6.57 24.15
CA ARG A 85 -11.21 6.63 24.79
C ARG A 85 -11.16 6.23 26.26
N TYR A 86 -10.42 5.18 26.61
CA TYR A 86 -10.23 4.74 27.99
C TYR A 86 -9.61 5.85 28.85
N MET A 87 -8.56 6.50 28.36
CA MET A 87 -7.92 7.62 29.04
C MET A 87 -8.84 8.85 29.13
N GLY A 88 -9.59 9.16 28.07
CA GLY A 88 -10.53 10.29 28.04
C GLY A 88 -11.73 10.14 29.00
N ASN A 89 -12.12 8.90 29.31
CA ASN A 89 -13.20 8.58 30.26
C ASN A 89 -12.66 8.27 31.67
N GLY A 90 -11.48 8.78 32.03
CA GLY A 90 -10.96 8.68 33.40
C GLY A 90 -10.57 7.27 33.83
N PHE A 91 -10.14 6.42 32.88
CA PHE A 91 -9.75 5.03 33.14
C PHE A 91 -10.90 4.15 33.67
N ASP A 92 -12.13 4.45 33.29
CA ASP A 92 -13.27 3.59 33.62
C ASP A 92 -13.16 2.24 32.89
N SER A 93 -13.28 1.16 33.65
CA SER A 93 -13.22 -0.22 33.18
C SER A 93 -14.28 -0.57 32.11
N SER A 94 -15.37 0.20 32.03
CA SER A 94 -16.35 0.08 30.95
C SER A 94 -15.75 0.40 29.57
N TYR A 95 -14.73 1.25 29.51
CA TYR A 95 -14.05 1.64 28.27
C TYR A 95 -12.70 0.93 28.06
N ALA A 96 -12.41 -0.13 28.81
CA ALA A 96 -11.14 -0.85 28.72
C ALA A 96 -10.82 -1.25 27.26
N PRO A 97 -9.56 -1.06 26.80
CA PRO A 97 -9.18 -1.36 25.45
C PRO A 97 -9.11 -2.86 25.19
N TRP A 98 -9.22 -3.27 23.92
CA TRP A 98 -8.89 -4.65 23.56
C TRP A 98 -7.42 -4.96 23.88
N PRO A 99 -7.06 -6.15 24.42
CA PRO A 99 -7.89 -7.34 24.67
C PRO A 99 -8.54 -7.42 26.06
N PHE A 100 -8.47 -6.37 26.87
CA PHE A 100 -8.88 -6.38 28.28
C PHE A 100 -10.38 -6.09 28.51
N ARG A 101 -11.20 -6.23 27.46
CA ARG A 101 -12.64 -5.94 27.50
C ARG A 101 -13.41 -7.05 28.21
N ASN A 102 -14.50 -6.72 28.90
CA ASN A 102 -15.44 -7.68 29.48
C ASN A 102 -16.82 -7.59 28.77
N GLU A 103 -17.79 -8.40 29.20
CA GLU A 103 -19.14 -8.46 28.59
C GLU A 103 -19.95 -7.16 28.74
N PHE A 104 -19.60 -6.31 29.71
CA PHE A 104 -20.22 -5.01 29.97
C PHE A 104 -19.43 -3.85 29.36
N SER A 105 -18.35 -4.12 28.62
CA SER A 105 -17.53 -3.09 28.01
C SER A 105 -18.25 -2.45 26.82
N TYR A 106 -18.00 -1.15 26.64
CA TYR A 106 -18.52 -0.37 25.54
C TYR A 106 -18.13 -0.98 24.19
N ASN A 107 -19.13 -1.09 23.30
CA ASN A 107 -18.94 -1.58 21.94
C ASN A 107 -18.88 -0.39 20.97
N PRO A 108 -17.78 -0.21 20.20
CA PRO A 108 -17.64 0.88 19.25
C PRO A 108 -18.76 0.90 18.21
N ASP A 109 -19.33 2.08 18.01
CA ASP A 109 -20.31 2.31 16.96
C ASP A 109 -19.68 2.18 15.56
N SER A 110 -20.52 2.01 14.54
CA SER A 110 -20.10 1.84 13.15
C SER A 110 -19.20 3.00 12.67
N ASP A 111 -19.48 4.22 13.10
CA ASP A 111 -18.68 5.40 12.73
C ASP A 111 -17.27 5.37 13.34
N GLU A 112 -17.14 4.90 14.58
CA GLU A 112 -15.87 4.73 15.28
C GLU A 112 -15.03 3.61 14.64
N GLN A 113 -15.69 2.54 14.20
CA GLN A 113 -15.04 1.47 13.44
C GLN A 113 -14.51 1.97 12.09
N TRP A 114 -15.28 2.80 11.38
CA TRP A 114 -14.83 3.43 10.14
C TRP A 114 -13.72 4.45 10.36
N LEU A 115 -13.71 5.15 11.49
CA LEU A 115 -12.62 6.06 11.85
C LEU A 115 -11.30 5.29 11.96
N ALA A 116 -11.29 4.13 12.63
CA ALA A 116 -10.11 3.28 12.70
C ALA A 116 -9.58 2.90 11.31
N VAL A 117 -10.49 2.50 10.41
CA VAL A 117 -10.13 2.17 9.02
C VAL A 117 -9.54 3.38 8.29
N LYS A 118 -10.15 4.56 8.40
CA LYS A 118 -9.64 5.79 7.76
C LYS A 118 -8.25 6.17 8.26
N VAL A 119 -8.03 6.11 9.57
CA VAL A 119 -6.72 6.37 10.18
C VAL A 119 -5.69 5.34 9.69
N ALA A 120 -6.05 4.06 9.64
CA ALA A 120 -5.18 3.00 9.15
C ALA A 120 -4.80 3.17 7.68
N VAL A 121 -5.75 3.53 6.81
CA VAL A 121 -5.49 3.85 5.40
C VAL A 121 -4.53 5.03 5.30
N GLY A 122 -4.79 6.12 6.04
CA GLY A 122 -3.92 7.30 6.03
C GLY A 122 -2.49 6.98 6.47
N LEU A 123 -2.33 6.22 7.57
CA LEU A 123 -1.02 5.81 8.06
C LEU A 123 -0.31 4.87 7.06
N SER A 124 -1.03 3.93 6.45
CA SER A 124 -0.48 2.97 5.49
C SER A 124 0.07 3.67 4.24
N LEU A 125 -0.70 4.61 3.68
CA LEU A 125 -0.23 5.45 2.58
C LEU A 125 0.97 6.30 3.02
N GLY A 126 0.93 6.87 4.23
CA GLY A 126 2.05 7.61 4.81
C GLY A 126 3.34 6.78 4.90
N VAL A 127 3.27 5.52 5.34
CA VAL A 127 4.42 4.61 5.38
C VAL A 127 4.96 4.32 3.98
N GLY A 128 4.08 4.08 2.99
CA GLY A 128 4.50 3.92 1.61
C GLY A 128 5.22 5.15 1.05
N VAL A 129 4.71 6.34 1.34
CA VAL A 129 5.35 7.62 0.93
C VAL A 129 6.71 7.78 1.62
N LEU A 130 6.81 7.46 2.90
CA LEU A 130 8.08 7.50 3.63
C LEU A 130 9.12 6.53 3.07
N ASP A 131 8.74 5.29 2.73
CA ASP A 131 9.65 4.33 2.07
C ASP A 131 10.15 4.87 0.72
N TYR A 132 9.25 5.47 -0.07
CA TYR A 132 9.63 6.11 -1.33
C TYR A 132 10.70 7.21 -1.14
N PHE A 133 10.49 8.11 -0.17
CA PHE A 133 11.46 9.18 0.13
C PHE A 133 12.79 8.65 0.68
N LEU A 134 12.76 7.62 1.53
CA LEU A 134 13.97 6.99 2.06
C LEU A 134 14.80 6.35 0.95
N LEU A 135 14.14 5.72 -0.03
CA LEU A 135 14.80 5.15 -1.20
C LEU A 135 15.47 6.20 -2.07
N ALA A 136 14.78 7.31 -2.34
CA ALA A 136 15.33 8.42 -3.12
C ALA A 136 16.61 8.95 -2.47
N ARG A 137 16.63 9.11 -1.14
CA ARG A 137 17.83 9.53 -0.40
C ARG A 137 18.96 8.50 -0.44
N ARG A 138 18.64 7.20 -0.35
CA ARG A 138 19.65 6.13 -0.42
C ARG A 138 20.33 6.07 -1.78
N LYS A 139 19.57 6.20 -2.88
CA LYS A 139 20.11 6.24 -4.24
C LYS A 139 21.09 7.41 -4.43
N ALA A 140 20.74 8.60 -3.93
CA ALA A 140 21.63 9.77 -3.98
C ALA A 140 22.95 9.55 -3.22
N ARG A 141 22.91 8.81 -2.10
CA ARG A 141 24.11 8.53 -1.30
C ARG A 141 25.01 7.44 -1.91
N GLN A 142 24.43 6.48 -2.63
CA GLN A 142 25.16 5.38 -3.27
C GLN A 142 25.89 5.79 -4.57
N GLN A 143 25.56 6.95 -5.13
CA GLN A 143 26.25 7.52 -6.29
C GLN A 143 27.57 8.22 -5.91
N VAL A 144 27.95 8.25 -4.62
CA VAL A 144 29.30 8.66 -4.21
C VAL A 144 30.28 7.59 -4.68
N PRO A 145 31.23 7.90 -5.59
CA PRO A 145 32.12 6.91 -6.17
C PRO A 145 32.90 6.16 -5.09
N VAL A 146 32.76 4.83 -5.06
CA VAL A 146 33.60 3.95 -4.23
C VAL A 146 35.07 4.01 -4.69
N ASP A 147 35.32 4.51 -5.90
CA ASP A 147 36.65 4.75 -6.48
C ASP A 147 37.39 5.96 -5.89
N ALA A 148 36.75 6.75 -5.01
CA ALA A 148 37.40 7.84 -4.29
C ALA A 148 38.25 7.36 -3.11
N ALA A 149 38.35 6.05 -2.85
CA ALA A 149 39.38 5.51 -1.97
C ALA A 149 40.71 5.52 -2.73
N PRO A 150 41.70 6.36 -2.35
CA PRO A 150 42.99 6.34 -3.01
C PRO A 150 43.61 4.95 -2.82
N LEU A 151 43.93 4.28 -3.94
CA LEU A 151 44.64 2.99 -4.02
C LEU A 151 46.06 3.04 -3.41
N ASN A 152 46.40 4.07 -2.64
CA ASN A 152 47.71 4.34 -2.08
C ASN A 152 47.89 3.82 -0.64
N SER A 153 46.88 3.15 -0.05
CA SER A 153 46.99 2.57 1.29
C SER A 153 47.35 1.08 1.31
N LEU A 154 47.76 0.50 0.17
CA LEU A 154 48.13 -0.93 0.05
C LEU A 154 49.63 -1.18 -0.23
N ARG A 155 50.53 -0.23 0.04
CA ARG A 155 51.99 -0.45 0.05
C ARG A 155 52.69 0.51 1.01
N PRO A 156 53.87 0.17 1.58
CA PRO A 156 54.62 -1.10 1.46
C PRO A 156 54.33 -2.10 2.58
#